data_AF-A0A512C2W6-F1
#
_entry.id   AF-A0A512C2W6-F1
#
_cell.length_a   1.000
_cell.length_b   1.000
_cell.length_c   1.000
_cell.angle_alpha   90.00
_cell.angle_beta   90.00
_cell.angle_gamma   90.00
#
_symmetry.space_group_name_H-M   'P 1'
#
loop_
_entity.id
_entity.type
_entity.pdbx_description
1 polymer ?
#
loop_
_entity_poly.entity_id
_entity_poly.type
_entity_poly.pdbx_seq_one_letter_code
_entity_poly.pdbx_strand_id
1 'polypeptide(L)'
;MPGTRKTFVARRDEAPQDRMYSPELQALMWEILRTLSQIDAEHHLRLEEVERGATEDELKEYVRRKLTAAHRARREPYLNQLEKLRQQQHRQSFGI
;
A
#
# COMPACT_ATOMS: atom_id res chain seq x y z
N MET A 1 30.40 -45.50 19.15
CA MET A 1 29.25 -44.62 19.47
C MET A 1 29.45 -44.13 20.89
N PRO A 2 29.39 -42.82 21.16
CA PRO A 2 28.10 -42.12 21.15
C PRO A 2 28.08 -40.92 20.19
N GLY A 3 26.95 -40.78 19.52
CA GLY A 3 26.58 -39.59 18.77
C GLY A 3 25.61 -38.74 19.59
N THR A 4 25.82 -37.44 19.58
CA THR A 4 24.83 -36.34 19.76
C THR A 4 25.66 -35.06 19.59
N ARG A 5 25.24 -33.97 18.95
CA ARG A 5 23.91 -33.50 18.57
C ARG A 5 24.15 -32.43 17.49
N LYS A 6 23.33 -32.46 16.44
CA LYS A 6 23.26 -31.39 15.44
C LYS A 6 22.91 -30.08 16.14
N THR A 7 23.75 -29.08 16.01
CA THR A 7 23.36 -27.67 16.20
C THR A 7 23.47 -26.99 14.84
N PHE A 8 22.46 -27.23 14.01
CA PHE A 8 22.12 -26.30 12.95
C PHE A 8 21.53 -25.07 13.64
N VAL A 9 22.40 -24.16 14.08
CA VAL A 9 21.97 -22.80 14.35
C VAL A 9 21.78 -22.18 12.97
N ALA A 10 20.54 -22.24 12.49
CA ALA A 10 20.09 -21.35 11.45
C ALA A 10 20.42 -19.93 11.94
N ARG A 11 21.55 -19.39 11.47
CA ARG A 11 21.69 -17.94 11.38
C ARG A 11 20.52 -17.53 10.52
N ARG A 12 19.50 -16.98 11.18
CA ARG A 12 18.48 -16.17 10.53
C ARG A 12 19.24 -15.25 9.61
N ASP A 13 18.96 -15.38 8.32
CA ASP A 13 19.32 -14.38 7.34
C ASP A 13 18.92 -13.02 7.93
N GLU A 14 19.93 -12.25 8.34
CA GLU A 14 19.76 -10.84 8.64
C GLU A 14 19.38 -10.22 7.29
N ALA A 15 18.07 -10.12 7.04
CA ALA A 15 17.54 -9.37 5.91
C ALA A 15 18.07 -7.94 6.05
N PRO A 16 18.96 -7.46 5.15
CA PRO A 16 19.57 -6.14 5.29
C PRO A 16 18.63 -5.07 4.72
N GLN A 17 17.37 -5.07 5.14
CA GLN A 17 16.35 -4.13 4.66
C GLN A 17 15.65 -3.35 5.78
N ASP A 18 15.72 -3.81 7.03
CA ASP A 18 14.96 -3.22 8.14
C ASP A 18 15.63 -2.01 8.81
N ARG A 19 16.85 -1.63 8.37
CA ARG A 19 17.57 -0.46 8.90
C ARG A 19 17.43 0.81 8.03
N MET A 20 16.60 0.78 6.99
CA MET A 20 16.52 1.89 6.03
C MET A 20 15.54 3.00 6.46
N TYR A 21 14.62 2.72 7.40
CA TYR A 21 13.62 3.67 7.88
C TYR A 21 13.63 3.74 9.41
N SER A 22 13.37 4.94 9.96
CA SER A 22 13.04 5.01 11.38
C SER A 22 11.72 4.28 11.64
N PRO A 23 11.50 3.69 12.82
CA PRO A 23 10.25 3.01 13.15
C PRO A 23 9.01 3.87 12.92
N GLU A 24 9.11 5.17 13.17
CA GLU A 24 8.04 6.15 12.96
C GLU A 24 7.73 6.35 11.47
N LEU A 25 8.77 6.44 10.64
CA LEU A 25 8.63 6.59 9.19
C LEU A 25 8.04 5.32 8.56
N GLN A 26 8.45 4.15 9.05
CA GLN A 26 7.90 2.87 8.63
C GLN A 26 6.42 2.75 9.01
N ALA A 27 6.05 3.13 10.25
CA ALA A 27 4.66 3.12 10.70
C ALA A 27 3.76 4.04 9.87
N LEU A 28 4.23 5.25 9.56
CA LEU A 28 3.50 6.20 8.72
C LEU A 28 3.31 5.66 7.28
N MET A 29 4.35 5.06 6.70
CA MET A 29 4.26 4.44 5.37
C MET A 29 3.21 3.32 5.36
N TRP A 30 3.22 2.44 6.36
CA TRP A 30 2.24 1.36 6.48
C TRP A 30 0.81 1.89 6.64
N GLU A 31 0.62 2.95 7.43
CA GLU A 31 -0.70 3.57 7.59
C GLU A 31 -1.23 4.12 6.26
N ILE A 32 -0.39 4.83 5.49
CA ILE A 32 -0.78 5.37 4.18
C ILE A 32 -1.13 4.25 3.20
N LEU A 33 -0.31 3.19 3.14
CA LEU A 33 -0.56 2.03 2.28
C LEU A 33 -1.85 1.30 2.66
N ARG A 34 -2.11 1.14 3.97
CA ARG A 34 -3.36 0.56 4.47
C ARG A 34 -4.57 1.39 4.03
N THR A 35 -4.53 2.70 4.20
CA THR A 35 -5.61 3.60 3.80
C THR A 35 -5.86 3.55 2.28
N LEU A 36 -4.80 3.53 1.47
CA LEU A 36 -4.92 3.36 0.02
C LEU A 36 -5.58 2.03 -0.35
N SER A 37 -5.17 0.93 0.30
CA SER A 37 -5.77 -0.39 0.08
C SER A 37 -7.27 -0.40 0.42
N GLN A 38 -7.67 0.26 1.51
CA GLN A 38 -9.09 0.40 1.86
C GLN A 38 -9.88 1.18 0.82
N ILE A 39 -9.34 2.29 0.32
CA ILE A 39 -9.96 3.10 -0.74
C ILE A 39 -10.11 2.29 -2.04
N ASP A 40 -9.08 1.51 -2.39
CA ASP A 40 -9.08 0.68 -3.59
C ASP A 40 -10.10 -0.47 -3.49
N ALA A 41 -10.21 -1.11 -2.33
CA ALA A 41 -11.22 -2.13 -2.06
C ALA A 41 -12.66 -1.57 -2.11
N GLU A 42 -12.90 -0.43 -1.46
CA GLU A 42 -14.20 0.24 -1.45
C GLU A 42 -14.64 0.65 -2.87
N HIS A 43 -13.71 1.13 -3.70
CA HIS A 43 -14.00 1.45 -5.08
C HIS A 43 -14.37 0.20 -5.90
N HIS A 44 -13.63 -0.89 -5.73
CA HIS A 44 -13.92 -2.14 -6.44
C HIS A 44 -15.31 -2.67 -6.10
N LEU A 45 -15.66 -2.73 -4.81
CA LEU A 45 -16.98 -3.16 -4.35
C LEU A 45 -18.11 -2.30 -4.96
N ARG A 46 -17.95 -0.98 -4.96
CA ARG A 46 -18.95 -0.08 -5.56
C ARG A 46 -19.10 -0.26 -7.06
N LEU A 47 -18.00 -0.56 -7.77
CA LEU A 47 -18.10 -0.88 -9.19
C LEU A 47 -18.88 -2.18 -9.41
N GLU A 48 -18.59 -3.22 -8.64
CA GLU A 48 -19.33 -4.49 -8.71
C GLU A 48 -20.83 -4.31 -8.43
N GLU A 49 -21.18 -3.48 -7.46
CA GLU A 49 -22.58 -3.13 -7.15
C GLU A 49 -23.28 -2.47 -8.34
N VAL A 50 -22.61 -1.53 -9.01
CA VAL A 50 -23.14 -0.86 -10.21
C VAL A 50 -23.33 -1.85 -11.35
N GLU A 51 -22.36 -2.74 -11.59
CA GLU A 51 -22.47 -3.73 -12.67
C GLU A 51 -23.62 -4.71 -12.44
N ARG A 52 -23.81 -5.15 -11.20
CA ARG A 52 -24.89 -6.07 -10.81
C ARG A 52 -26.28 -5.44 -10.77
N GLY A 53 -26.38 -4.12 -10.71
CA GLY A 53 -27.66 -3.42 -10.69
C GLY A 53 -28.48 -3.62 -11.97
N ALA A 54 -29.80 -3.53 -11.85
CA ALA A 54 -30.74 -3.64 -12.98
C ALA A 54 -30.86 -2.34 -13.82
N THR A 55 -29.94 -1.41 -13.63
CA THR A 55 -29.92 -0.10 -14.29
C THR A 55 -29.49 -0.20 -15.76
N GLU A 56 -29.97 0.69 -16.62
CA GLU A 56 -29.53 0.81 -18.02
C GLU A 56 -28.02 1.08 -18.13
N ASP A 57 -27.39 0.54 -19.19
CA ASP A 57 -25.95 0.57 -19.39
C ASP A 57 -25.37 1.98 -19.50
N GLU A 58 -26.10 2.92 -20.12
CA GLU A 58 -25.67 4.32 -20.22
C GLU A 58 -25.58 4.98 -18.84
N LEU A 59 -26.53 4.68 -17.97
CA LEU A 59 -26.54 5.21 -16.61
C LEU A 59 -25.48 4.51 -15.74
N LYS A 60 -25.22 3.21 -15.94
CA LYS A 60 -24.09 2.51 -15.32
C LYS A 60 -22.76 3.16 -15.70
N GLU A 61 -22.54 3.46 -16.97
CA GLU A 61 -21.32 4.10 -17.45
C GLU A 61 -21.15 5.51 -16.86
N TYR A 62 -22.24 6.29 -16.77
CA TYR A 62 -22.21 7.59 -16.10
C TYR A 62 -21.79 7.48 -14.62
N VAL A 63 -22.38 6.53 -13.88
CA VAL A 63 -22.06 6.29 -12.47
C VAL A 63 -20.61 5.79 -12.32
N ARG A 64 -20.15 4.87 -13.18
CA ARG A 64 -18.78 4.36 -13.22
C ARG A 64 -17.75 5.48 -13.37
N ARG A 65 -17.99 6.43 -14.28
CA ARG A 65 -17.13 7.60 -14.47
C ARG A 65 -17.05 8.47 -13.21
N LYS A 66 -18.20 8.73 -12.57
CA LYS A 66 -18.23 9.49 -11.31
C LYS A 66 -17.48 8.78 -10.18
N LEU A 67 -17.71 7.47 -10.01
CA LEU A 67 -17.01 6.67 -9.01
C LEU A 67 -15.50 6.67 -9.25
N THR A 68 -15.07 6.55 -10.51
CA THR A 68 -13.65 6.59 -10.89
C THR A 68 -13.01 7.95 -10.59
N ALA A 69 -13.70 9.05 -10.91
CA ALA A 69 -13.21 10.40 -10.60
C ALA A 69 -13.08 10.62 -9.09
N ALA A 70 -14.10 10.22 -8.32
CA ALA A 70 -14.08 10.33 -6.86
C ALA A 70 -12.99 9.46 -6.23
N HIS A 71 -12.79 8.23 -6.73
CA HIS A 71 -11.71 7.34 -6.30
C HIS A 71 -10.33 7.97 -6.52
N ARG A 72 -10.06 8.51 -7.70
CA ARG A 72 -8.80 9.21 -8.00
C ARG A 72 -8.57 10.39 -7.07
N ALA A 73 -9.58 11.24 -6.88
CA ALA A 73 -9.49 12.39 -5.97
C ALA A 73 -9.21 11.97 -4.52
N ARG A 74 -9.81 10.87 -4.06
CA ARG A 74 -9.57 10.34 -2.70
C ARG A 74 -8.17 9.76 -2.54
N ARG A 75 -7.59 9.15 -3.57
CA ARG A 75 -6.23 8.57 -3.52
C ARG A 75 -5.13 9.62 -3.57
N GLU A 76 -5.33 10.69 -4.33
CA GLU A 76 -4.32 11.71 -4.61
C GLU A 76 -3.56 12.22 -3.37
N PRO A 77 -4.20 12.61 -2.25
CA PRO A 77 -3.46 13.12 -1.09
C PRO A 77 -2.50 12.10 -0.50
N TYR A 78 -2.86 10.81 -0.49
CA TYR A 78 -2.05 9.72 0.04
C TYR A 78 -0.87 9.38 -0.89
N LEU A 79 -1.09 9.43 -2.20
CA LEU A 79 -0.01 9.28 -3.18
C LEU A 79 1.00 10.45 -3.05
N ASN A 80 0.50 11.67 -2.86
CA ASN A 80 1.35 12.84 -2.61
C ASN A 80 2.15 12.70 -1.30
N GLN A 81 1.56 12.09 -0.27
CA GLN A 81 2.29 11.78 0.97
C GLN A 81 3.40 10.75 0.74
N LEU A 82 3.13 9.64 0.04
CA LEU A 82 4.15 8.64 -0.29
C LEU A 82 5.32 9.25 -1.08
N GLU A 83 5.02 10.12 -2.05
CA GLU A 83 6.04 10.80 -2.83
C GLU A 83 6.94 11.69 -1.96
N LYS A 84 6.36 12.43 -1.01
CA LYS A 84 7.12 13.24 -0.04
C LYS A 84 8.00 12.36 0.85
N LEU A 85 7.49 11.24 1.34
CA LEU A 85 8.26 10.31 2.16
C LEU A 85 9.44 9.72 1.37
N ARG A 86 9.23 9.35 0.10
CA ARG A 86 10.28 8.88 -0.80
C ARG A 86 11.36 9.95 -1.01
N GLN A 87 10.97 11.20 -1.23
CA GLN A 87 11.91 12.31 -1.40
C GLN A 87 12.72 12.59 -0.13
N GLN A 88 12.07 12.53 1.05
CA GLN A 88 12.76 12.68 2.33
C GLN A 88 13.79 11.59 2.54
N GLN A 89 13.45 10.34 2.25
CA GLN A 89 14.37 9.21 2.32
C GLN A 89 15.57 9.42 1.39
N HIS A 90 15.35 9.80 0.13
CA HIS A 90 16.43 10.07 -0.81
C HIS A 90 17.39 11.16 -0.31
N ARG A 91 16.87 12.25 0.28
CA ARG A 91 17.72 13.29 0.88
C ARG A 91 18.54 12.75 2.04
N GLN A 92 17.93 11.95 2.92
CA GLN A 92 18.62 11.36 4.07
C GLN A 92 19.66 10.31 3.67
N SER A 93 19.45 9.55 2.58
CA SER A 93 20.40 8.56 2.09
C SER A 93 21.60 9.18 1.34
N PHE A 94 21.46 10.38 0.79
CA PHE A 94 22.48 11.01 -0.06
C PHE A 94 23.23 12.20 0.59
N GLY A 95 22.95 12.56 1.85
CA GLY A 95 23.79 13.45 2.64
C GLY A 95 24.31 14.70 1.90
N ILE A 96 23.41 15.55 1.41
CA ILE A 96 23.71 16.93 1.00
C ILE A 96 22.97 17.87 1.95
#